data_AF-A0A2D5PB98-F1
#
_entry.id   AF-A0A2D5PB98-F1
#
_cell.length_a   1.000
_cell.length_b   1.000
_cell.length_c   1.000
_cell.angle_alpha   90.00
_cell.angle_beta   90.00
_cell.angle_gamma   90.00
#
_symmetry.space_group_name_H-M   'P 1'
#
loop_
_entity.id
_entity.type
_entity.pdbx_description
1 polymer ?
#
loop_
_entity_poly.entity_id
_entity_poly.type
_entity_poly.pdbx_seq_one_letter_code
_entity_poly.pdbx_strand_id
1 'polypeptide(L)'
;MSIQPEDRTTIDMFSATKRGRPRSNPYDRNQQLRINKRVQRQRDKARGLARLEVKLDAGVIDRMDDVCEELGLTRAEVMELALKQWLHL
;
A
#
# COMPACT_ATOMS: atom_id res chain seq x y z
N MET A 1 -11.14 46.81 40.89
CA MET A 1 -9.74 46.33 40.93
C MET A 1 -9.65 45.13 40.00
N SER A 2 -8.73 45.23 39.05
CA SER A 2 -8.59 44.42 37.84
C SER A 2 -8.43 42.92 38.09
N ILE A 3 -9.21 42.11 37.37
CA ILE A 3 -8.95 40.68 37.17
C ILE A 3 -7.70 40.62 36.28
N GLN A 4 -6.56 40.21 36.84
CA GLN A 4 -5.40 39.87 36.02
C GLN A 4 -5.68 38.53 35.34
N PRO A 5 -5.69 38.44 34.00
CA PRO A 5 -5.74 37.16 33.34
C PRO A 5 -4.40 36.48 33.61
N GLU A 6 -4.47 35.34 34.28
CA GLU A 6 -3.32 34.51 34.55
C GLU A 6 -2.64 34.18 33.21
N ASP A 7 -1.44 34.73 33.01
CA ASP A 7 -0.58 34.47 31.86
C ASP A 7 -0.10 33.01 31.94
N ARG A 8 -0.98 32.09 31.54
CA ARG A 8 -0.81 30.65 31.78
C ARG A 8 -0.01 29.90 30.71
N THR A 9 0.58 30.59 29.75
CA THR A 9 1.47 29.93 28.78
C THR A 9 2.58 30.86 28.32
N THR A 10 3.65 30.95 29.10
CA THR A 10 4.94 31.35 28.53
C THR A 10 5.28 30.33 27.44
N ILE A 11 5.17 30.75 26.18
CA ILE A 11 5.60 29.94 25.04
C ILE A 11 7.12 29.79 25.19
N ASP A 12 7.59 28.56 25.36
CA ASP A 12 9.03 28.29 25.45
C ASP A 12 9.71 28.62 24.11
N MET A 13 10.26 29.83 24.03
CA MET A 13 10.96 30.35 22.85
C MET A 13 12.30 29.65 22.57
N PHE A 14 12.77 28.81 23.49
CA PHE A 14 14.01 28.04 23.36
C PHE A 14 13.76 26.58 23.01
N SER A 15 12.50 26.13 22.99
CA SER A 15 12.15 24.80 22.49
C SER A 15 12.32 24.73 20.98
N ALA A 16 13.18 23.81 20.51
CA ALA A 16 13.31 23.55 19.09
C ALA A 16 11.96 23.07 18.53
N THR A 17 11.45 23.73 17.48
CA THR A 17 10.20 23.35 16.84
C THR A 17 10.28 21.86 16.46
N LYS A 18 9.38 21.03 17.00
CA LYS A 18 9.31 19.61 16.59
C LYS A 18 9.08 19.59 15.08
N ARG A 19 10.08 19.14 14.31
CA ARG A 19 9.95 18.93 12.87
C ARG A 19 8.83 17.91 12.67
N GLY A 20 7.63 18.40 12.36
CA GLY A 20 6.49 17.55 12.08
C GLY A 20 6.80 16.63 10.89
N ARG A 21 6.06 15.52 10.78
CA ARG A 21 6.06 14.70 9.57
C ARG A 21 5.77 15.61 8.37
N PRO A 22 6.59 15.61 7.30
CA PRO A 22 6.28 16.38 6.10
C PRO A 22 4.85 16.04 5.64
N ARG A 23 3.98 17.03 5.56
CA ARG A 23 2.54 16.85 5.23
C ARG A 23 2.33 16.34 3.80
N SER A 24 3.34 16.45 2.95
CA SER A 24 3.30 15.99 1.56
C SER A 24 4.62 15.31 1.22
N ASN A 25 4.53 14.24 0.44
CA ASN A 25 5.70 13.60 -0.15
C ASN A 25 6.46 14.64 -0.99
N PRO A 26 7.80 14.74 -0.87
CA PRO A 26 8.61 15.79 -1.52
C PRO A 26 8.63 15.71 -3.05
N TYR A 27 8.15 14.61 -3.62
CA TYR A 27 8.10 14.39 -5.06
C TYR A 27 6.73 14.74 -5.64
N ASP A 28 6.68 15.14 -6.91
CA ASP A 28 5.42 15.25 -7.65
C ASP A 28 4.72 13.88 -7.79
N ARG A 29 3.40 13.86 -7.94
CA ARG A 29 2.58 12.64 -8.01
C ARG A 29 3.10 11.64 -9.03
N ASN A 30 3.54 12.10 -10.21
CA ASN A 30 4.08 11.23 -11.25
C ASN A 30 5.37 10.53 -10.81
N GLN A 31 6.24 11.26 -10.13
CA GLN A 31 7.49 10.74 -9.60
C GLN A 31 7.24 9.79 -8.42
N GLN A 32 6.29 10.11 -7.55
CA GLN A 32 5.86 9.21 -6.46
C GLN A 32 5.38 7.87 -7.02
N LEU A 33 4.52 7.87 -8.04
CA LEU A 33 4.00 6.65 -8.67
C LEU A 33 5.12 5.79 -9.24
N ARG A 34 6.12 6.40 -9.90
CA ARG A 34 7.29 5.70 -10.43
C ARG A 34 8.14 5.07 -9.33
N ILE A 35 8.40 5.81 -8.25
CA ILE A 35 9.17 5.31 -7.10
C ILE A 35 8.43 4.15 -6.43
N ASN A 36 7.14 4.33 -6.13
CA ASN A 36 6.33 3.30 -5.48
C ASN A 36 6.28 2.01 -6.31
N LYS A 37 6.08 2.12 -7.63
CA LYS A 37 6.08 0.96 -8.54
C LYS A 37 7.44 0.27 -8.57
N ARG A 38 8.55 1.01 -8.50
CA ARG A 38 9.90 0.45 -8.43
C ARG A 38 10.12 -0.31 -7.12
N VAL A 39 9.74 0.28 -5.99
CA VAL A 39 9.86 -0.35 -4.66
C VAL A 39 9.00 -1.61 -4.58
N GLN A 40 7.78 -1.56 -5.10
CA GLN A 40 6.92 -2.74 -5.21
C GLN A 40 7.61 -3.87 -5.98
N ARG A 41 8.12 -3.59 -7.18
CA ARG A 41 8.85 -4.59 -7.99
C ARG A 41 10.09 -5.15 -7.28
N GLN A 42 10.86 -4.30 -6.58
CA GLN A 42 12.02 -4.74 -5.81
C GLN A 42 11.64 -5.66 -4.65
N ARG A 43 10.57 -5.31 -3.92
CA ARG A 43 10.05 -6.13 -2.82
C ARG A 43 9.52 -7.46 -3.32
N ASP A 44 8.76 -7.46 -4.41
CA ASP A 44 8.20 -8.68 -4.99
C ASP A 44 9.34 -9.61 -5.46
N LYS A 45 10.37 -9.07 -6.14
CA LYS A 45 11.57 -9.81 -6.53
C LYS A 45 12.32 -10.40 -5.31
N ALA A 46 12.48 -9.62 -4.24
CA ALA A 46 13.15 -10.09 -3.02
C ALA A 46 12.38 -11.24 -2.33
N ARG A 47 11.07 -11.33 -2.54
CA ARG A 47 10.21 -12.42 -2.06
C ARG A 47 10.14 -13.62 -3.02
N GLY A 48 10.90 -13.59 -4.12
CA GLY A 48 10.84 -14.64 -5.15
C GLY A 48 9.58 -14.61 -6.02
N LEU A 49 8.77 -13.54 -5.93
CA LEU A 49 7.54 -13.41 -6.71
C LEU A 49 7.86 -12.94 -8.13
N ALA A 50 7.31 -13.64 -9.12
CA ALA A 50 7.34 -13.26 -10.52
C ALA A 50 5.95 -12.81 -10.98
N ARG A 51 5.88 -11.85 -11.91
CA ARG A 51 4.62 -11.39 -12.49
C ARG A 51 4.37 -12.11 -13.81
N LEU A 52 3.21 -12.75 -13.91
CA LEU A 52 2.67 -13.31 -15.15
C LEU A 52 1.53 -12.41 -15.63
N GLU A 53 1.58 -11.98 -16.89
CA GLU A 53 0.49 -11.25 -17.56
C GLU A 53 -0.12 -12.19 -18.61
N VAL A 54 -1.43 -12.43 -18.52
CA VAL A 54 -2.16 -13.38 -19.37
C VAL A 54 -3.50 -12.80 -19.80
N LYS A 55 -3.95 -13.20 -20.99
CA LYS A 55 -5.30 -12.91 -21.50
C LYS A 55 -6.15 -14.16 -21.32
N LEU A 56 -7.28 -14.02 -20.65
CA LEU A 56 -8.25 -15.08 -20.42
C LEU A 56 -9.60 -14.64 -20.97
N ASP A 57 -10.47 -15.62 -21.22
CA ASP A 57 -11.86 -15.34 -21.58
C ASP A 57 -12.57 -14.59 -20.44
N ALA A 58 -13.49 -13.69 -20.79
CA ALA A 58 -14.21 -12.88 -19.81
C ALA A 58 -15.03 -13.74 -18.84
N GLY A 59 -15.72 -14.77 -19.33
CA GLY A 59 -16.51 -15.66 -18.49
C GLY A 59 -15.66 -16.47 -17.50
N VAL A 60 -14.39 -16.74 -17.85
CA VAL A 60 -13.43 -17.37 -16.92
C VAL A 60 -13.04 -16.41 -15.80
N ILE A 61 -12.86 -15.12 -16.10
CA ILE A 61 -12.58 -14.10 -15.08
C ILE A 61 -13.77 -13.92 -14.15
N ASP A 62 -14.99 -13.85 -14.69
CA ASP A 62 -16.21 -13.68 -13.90
C ASP A 62 -16.39 -14.86 -12.93
N ARG A 63 -16.25 -16.10 -13.41
CA ARG A 63 -16.33 -17.27 -12.53
C ARG A 63 -15.20 -17.31 -11.50
N MET A 64 -14.01 -16.83 -11.84
CA MET A 64 -12.90 -16.74 -10.89
C MET A 64 -13.19 -15.73 -9.78
N ASP A 65 -13.88 -14.63 -10.07
CA ASP A 65 -14.31 -13.66 -9.06
C ASP A 65 -15.30 -14.26 -8.08
N ASP A 66 -16.31 -15.00 -8.55
CA ASP A 66 -17.24 -15.70 -7.67
C ASP A 66 -16.51 -16.65 -6.71
N VAL A 67 -15.55 -17.43 -7.22
CA VAL A 67 -14.74 -18.35 -6.41
C VAL A 67 -13.86 -17.61 -5.41
N CYS A 68 -13.31 -16.45 -5.79
CA CYS A 68 -12.53 -15.61 -4.87
C CYS A 68 -13.40 -15.11 -3.72
N GLU A 69 -14.64 -14.68 -4.00
CA GLU A 69 -15.60 -14.25 -2.99
C GLU A 69 -16.03 -15.40 -2.08
N GLU A 70 -16.35 -16.57 -2.65
CA GLU A 70 -16.74 -17.78 -1.91
C GLU A 70 -15.64 -18.24 -0.94
N LEU A 71 -14.37 -18.19 -1.36
CA LEU A 71 -13.21 -18.65 -0.58
C LEU A 71 -12.59 -17.54 0.30
N GLY A 72 -12.98 -16.28 0.11
CA GLY A 72 -12.35 -15.12 0.75
C GLY A 72 -10.87 -14.96 0.36
N LEU A 73 -10.50 -15.39 -0.85
CA LEU A 73 -9.13 -15.36 -1.37
C LEU A 73 -8.99 -14.32 -2.48
N THR A 74 -7.77 -13.83 -2.68
CA THR A 74 -7.46 -12.96 -3.82
C THR A 74 -7.33 -13.79 -5.11
N ARG A 75 -7.59 -13.15 -6.26
CA ARG A 75 -7.36 -13.76 -7.60
C ARG A 75 -5.96 -14.37 -7.75
N ALA A 76 -4.94 -13.73 -7.16
CA ALA A 76 -3.57 -14.21 -7.21
C ALA A 76 -3.40 -15.53 -6.42
N GLU A 77 -4.00 -15.62 -5.24
CA GLU A 77 -3.94 -16.82 -4.40
C GLU A 77 -4.70 -17.99 -5.03
N VAL A 78 -5.90 -17.75 -5.57
CA VAL A 78 -6.68 -18.78 -6.28
C VAL A 78 -5.91 -19.32 -7.49
N MET A 79 -5.33 -18.44 -8.30
CA MET A 79 -4.50 -18.83 -9.45
C MET A 79 -3.24 -19.60 -9.02
N GLU A 80 -2.57 -19.16 -7.96
CA GLU A 80 -1.38 -19.86 -7.45
C GLU A 80 -1.73 -21.27 -6.95
N LEU A 81 -2.84 -21.42 -6.22
CA LEU A 81 -3.33 -22.73 -5.76
C LEU A 81 -3.70 -23.65 -6.93
N ALA A 82 -4.44 -23.13 -7.91
CA ALA A 82 -4.82 -23.89 -9.10
C ALA A 82 -3.58 -24.35 -9.89
N LEU A 83 -2.59 -23.48 -10.07
CA LEU A 83 -1.34 -23.83 -10.75
C LEU A 83 -0.51 -24.85 -9.96
N LYS A 84 -0.42 -24.73 -8.63
CA LYS A 84 0.25 -25.72 -7.79
C LYS A 84 -0.41 -27.08 -7.90
N GLN A 85 -1.74 -27.12 -7.82
CA GLN A 85 -2.50 -28.35 -7.98
C GLN A 85 -2.28 -28.99 -9.36
N TRP A 86 -2.34 -28.19 -10.43
CA TRP A 86 -2.15 -28.66 -11.81
C TRP A 86 -0.72 -29.15 -12.09
N LEU A 87 0.29 -28.47 -11.53
CA LEU A 87 1.70 -28.81 -11.69
C LEU A 87 2.19 -29.86 -10.70
N HIS A 88 1.32 -30.35 -9.81
CA HIS A 88 1.65 -31.27 -8.71
C HIS A 88 2.77 -30.73 -7.79
N LEU A 89 2.69 -29.43 -7.45
CA LEU A 89 3.58 -28.72 -6.52
C LEU A 89 2.95 -28.50 -5.14
#